data_AF-A0A8U0PP02-F1
#
_entry.id   AF-A0A8U0PP02-F1
#
_cell.length_a   1.000
_cell.length_b   1.000
_cell.length_c   1.000
_cell.angle_alpha   90.00
_cell.angle_beta   90.00
_cell.angle_gamma   90.00
#
_symmetry.space_group_name_H-M   'P 1'
#
loop_
_entity.id
_entity.type
_entity.pdbx_description
1 polymer ?
#
loop_
_entity_poly.entity_id
_entity_poly.type
_entity_poly.pdbx_seq_one_letter_code
_entity_poly.pdbx_strand_id
1 'polypeptide(L)'
;MAQNHMDILMPKLHDICLAIINEVKNLRSAVSCAAMATLGDMYVHLQRAMDSEVEGTARVLLHKASEANTFIRQGANFALGHMVQSCTPTRVMNALLVGGLSHRNAAVRSCTAQHLERLAEVMGMARLLSGKKDLTDRFLIAVSKLAVDPAQEARHHGRNILRNVATNGDFAKMWDKFAPRKERESLREVISKVNLKERNI
;
A
#
# COMPACT_ATOMS: atom_id res chain seq x y z
N MET A 1 -20.52 -12.80 -9.46
CA MET A 1 -20.98 -11.70 -10.33
C MET A 1 -19.81 -11.03 -11.07
N ALA A 2 -18.76 -10.57 -10.38
CA ALA A 2 -17.59 -9.95 -11.02
C ALA A 2 -16.91 -10.81 -12.09
N GLN A 3 -16.90 -12.14 -11.91
CA GLN A 3 -16.29 -13.08 -12.85
C GLN A 3 -17.10 -13.32 -14.14
N ASN A 4 -18.44 -13.20 -14.10
CA ASN A 4 -19.31 -13.74 -15.16
C ASN A 4 -20.20 -12.69 -15.84
N HIS A 5 -20.31 -11.47 -15.30
CA HIS A 5 -21.24 -10.43 -15.78
C HIS A 5 -20.63 -9.02 -15.68
N MET A 6 -19.42 -8.84 -16.20
CA MET A 6 -18.70 -7.56 -16.14
C MET A 6 -19.46 -6.43 -16.86
N ASP A 7 -20.10 -6.76 -17.98
CA ASP A 7 -20.93 -5.87 -18.81
C ASP A 7 -22.09 -5.22 -18.04
N ILE A 8 -22.67 -5.92 -17.08
CA ILE A 8 -23.76 -5.41 -16.23
C ILE A 8 -23.21 -4.54 -15.07
N LEU A 9 -22.03 -4.88 -14.55
CA LEU A 9 -21.42 -4.22 -13.41
C LEU A 9 -20.79 -2.87 -13.78
N MET A 10 -20.10 -2.81 -14.93
CA MET A 10 -19.33 -1.64 -15.34
C MET A 10 -20.11 -0.33 -15.37
N PRO A 11 -21.35 -0.27 -15.91
CA PRO A 11 -22.13 0.97 -15.92
C PRO A 11 -22.55 1.47 -14.53
N LYS A 12 -22.56 0.60 -13.52
CA LYS A 12 -23.00 0.90 -12.14
C LYS A 12 -21.88 0.73 -11.13
N LEU A 13 -20.63 0.65 -11.58
CA LEU A 13 -19.50 0.24 -10.75
C LEU A 13 -19.34 1.15 -9.53
N HIS A 14 -19.43 2.45 -9.74
CA HIS A 14 -19.32 3.44 -8.66
C HIS A 14 -20.39 3.24 -7.58
N ASP A 15 -21.67 3.14 -7.98
CA ASP A 15 -22.79 2.94 -7.04
C ASP A 15 -22.66 1.62 -6.27
N ILE A 16 -22.22 0.56 -6.96
CA ILE A 16 -21.95 -0.74 -6.34
C ILE A 16 -20.81 -0.63 -5.33
N CYS A 17 -19.71 0.05 -5.67
CA CYS A 17 -18.60 0.27 -4.75
C CYS A 17 -19.01 1.11 -3.54
N LEU A 18 -19.86 2.13 -3.70
CA LEU A 18 -20.41 2.90 -2.58
C LEU A 18 -21.29 2.03 -1.66
N ALA A 19 -22.15 1.19 -2.23
CA ALA A 19 -22.97 0.25 -1.46
C ALA A 19 -22.09 -0.73 -0.68
N ILE A 20 -21.09 -1.33 -1.33
CA ILE A 20 -20.14 -2.25 -0.68
C ILE A 20 -19.33 -1.54 0.40
N ILE A 21 -18.89 -0.29 0.17
CA ILE A 21 -18.21 0.53 1.19
C ILE A 21 -19.07 0.70 2.45
N ASN A 22 -20.38 0.90 2.30
CA ASN A 22 -21.29 0.99 3.43
C ASN A 22 -21.39 -0.34 4.17
N GLU A 23 -21.43 -1.47 3.45
CA GLU A 23 -21.45 -2.80 4.08
C GLU A 23 -20.11 -3.19 4.72
N VAL A 24 -18.98 -2.75 4.17
CA VAL A 24 -17.67 -2.92 4.82
C VAL A 24 -17.67 -2.25 6.19
N LYS A 25 -18.32 -1.09 6.34
CA LYS A 25 -18.45 -0.36 7.62
C LYS A 25 -19.49 -0.95 8.57
N ASN A 26 -20.24 -1.98 8.16
CA ASN A 26 -21.30 -2.57 8.96
C ASN A 26 -20.77 -3.09 10.31
N LEU A 27 -21.55 -2.90 11.37
CA LEU A 27 -21.19 -3.33 12.73
C LEU A 27 -21.27 -4.84 12.90
N ARG A 28 -22.04 -5.53 12.05
CA ARG A 28 -22.09 -6.99 12.04
C ARG A 28 -20.87 -7.52 11.31
N SER A 29 -20.00 -8.20 12.05
CA SER A 29 -18.73 -8.75 11.53
C SER A 29 -18.94 -9.64 10.30
N ALA A 30 -19.96 -10.50 10.30
CA ALA A 30 -20.26 -11.36 9.16
C ALA A 30 -20.57 -10.58 7.87
N VAL A 31 -21.34 -9.49 7.99
CA VAL A 31 -21.70 -8.63 6.86
C VAL A 31 -20.47 -7.87 6.36
N SER A 32 -19.71 -7.28 7.28
CA SER A 32 -18.45 -6.59 6.97
C SER A 32 -17.46 -7.52 6.27
N CYS A 33 -17.27 -8.74 6.78
CA CYS A 33 -16.39 -9.74 6.18
C CYS A 33 -16.85 -10.18 4.79
N ALA A 34 -18.15 -10.41 4.58
CA ALA A 34 -18.70 -10.75 3.27
C ALA A 34 -18.51 -9.61 2.26
N ALA A 35 -18.68 -8.36 2.69
CA ALA A 35 -18.44 -7.18 1.85
C ALA A 35 -16.96 -7.04 1.47
N MET A 36 -16.04 -7.27 2.41
CA MET A 36 -14.59 -7.25 2.13
C MET A 36 -14.18 -8.38 1.17
N ALA A 37 -14.74 -9.59 1.32
CA ALA A 37 -14.52 -10.69 0.39
C ALA A 37 -15.02 -10.34 -1.02
N THR A 38 -16.24 -9.80 -1.11
CA THR A 38 -16.83 -9.35 -2.39
C THR A 38 -15.95 -8.30 -3.07
N LEU A 39 -15.47 -7.33 -2.30
CA LEU A 39 -14.57 -6.30 -2.80
C LEU A 39 -13.21 -6.88 -3.26
N GLY A 40 -12.71 -7.89 -2.54
CA GLY A 40 -11.56 -8.69 -2.95
C GLY A 40 -11.75 -9.34 -4.32
N ASP A 41 -12.89 -9.98 -4.54
CA ASP A 41 -13.23 -10.61 -5.84
C ASP A 41 -13.33 -9.56 -6.96
N MET A 42 -13.90 -8.38 -6.65
CA MET A 42 -13.95 -7.28 -7.61
C MET A 42 -12.56 -6.83 -8.04
N TYR A 43 -11.59 -6.71 -7.13
CA TYR A 43 -10.21 -6.38 -7.54
C TYR A 43 -9.61 -7.44 -8.47
N VAL A 44 -9.78 -8.73 -8.14
CA VAL A 44 -9.21 -9.85 -8.91
C VAL A 44 -9.80 -9.91 -10.33
N HIS A 45 -11.11 -9.73 -10.46
CA HIS A 45 -11.81 -9.95 -11.73
C HIS A 45 -11.99 -8.68 -12.57
N LEU A 46 -12.17 -7.51 -11.95
CA LEU A 46 -12.36 -6.24 -12.66
C LEU A 46 -11.03 -5.48 -12.87
N GLN A 47 -10.02 -5.72 -12.02
CA GLN A 47 -8.65 -5.25 -12.19
C GLN A 47 -8.55 -3.73 -12.45
N ARG A 48 -8.05 -3.34 -13.64
CA ARG A 48 -7.93 -1.93 -14.05
C ARG A 48 -9.25 -1.17 -14.02
N ALA A 49 -10.37 -1.85 -14.18
CA ALA A 49 -11.67 -1.22 -14.12
C ALA A 49 -12.00 -0.68 -12.72
N MET A 50 -11.36 -1.23 -11.67
CA MET A 50 -11.48 -0.73 -10.29
C MET A 50 -10.63 0.51 -10.01
N ASP A 51 -9.73 0.91 -10.92
CA ASP A 51 -8.74 1.96 -10.65
C ASP A 51 -9.36 3.32 -10.25
N SER A 52 -10.60 3.61 -10.62
CA SER A 52 -11.33 4.81 -10.18
C SER A 52 -11.84 4.72 -8.75
N GLU A 53 -12.05 3.49 -8.24
CA GLU A 53 -12.68 3.23 -6.95
C GLU A 53 -11.66 2.91 -5.84
N VAL A 54 -10.44 2.48 -6.21
CA VAL A 54 -9.41 2.01 -5.26
C VAL A 54 -9.11 2.98 -4.13
N GLU A 55 -9.21 4.29 -4.33
CA GLU A 55 -8.95 5.27 -3.25
C GLU A 55 -10.02 5.18 -2.15
N GLY A 56 -11.30 5.18 -2.53
CA GLY A 56 -12.41 5.12 -1.59
C GLY A 56 -12.46 3.79 -0.85
N THR A 57 -12.23 2.70 -1.58
CA THR A 57 -12.27 1.35 -1.05
C THR A 57 -11.04 1.03 -0.19
N ALA A 58 -9.82 1.47 -0.58
CA ALA A 58 -8.62 1.29 0.24
C ALA A 58 -8.75 1.98 1.60
N ARG A 59 -9.34 3.18 1.65
CA ARG A 59 -9.51 3.95 2.90
C ARG A 59 -10.31 3.16 3.94
N VAL A 60 -11.41 2.53 3.53
CA VAL A 60 -12.25 1.76 4.46
C VAL A 60 -11.63 0.43 4.86
N LEU A 61 -10.92 -0.21 3.94
CA LEU A 61 -10.17 -1.44 4.23
C LEU A 61 -9.01 -1.17 5.20
N LEU A 62 -8.25 -0.10 4.99
CA LEU A 62 -7.17 0.31 5.90
C LEU A 62 -7.69 0.59 7.31
N HIS A 63 -8.86 1.23 7.43
CA HIS A 63 -9.51 1.40 8.73
C HIS A 63 -9.88 0.06 9.37
N LYS A 64 -10.51 -0.85 8.61
CA LYS A 64 -10.90 -2.20 9.08
C LYS A 64 -9.69 -3.05 9.47
N ALA A 65 -8.57 -2.92 8.76
CA ALA A 65 -7.31 -3.58 9.09
C ALA A 65 -6.71 -3.14 10.43
N SER A 66 -7.18 -2.03 11.00
CA SER A 66 -6.76 -1.52 12.31
C SER A 66 -7.67 -1.96 13.48
N GLU A 67 -8.74 -2.70 13.23
CA GLU A 67 -9.69 -3.10 14.28
C GLU A 67 -9.16 -4.24 15.17
N ALA A 68 -9.68 -4.35 16.39
CA ALA A 68 -9.24 -5.37 17.36
C ALA A 68 -9.67 -6.80 16.97
N ASN A 69 -10.70 -6.97 16.15
CA ASN A 69 -11.18 -8.28 15.72
C ASN A 69 -10.28 -8.88 14.64
N THR A 70 -9.69 -10.05 14.90
CA THR A 70 -8.76 -10.73 13.99
C THR A 70 -9.38 -11.10 12.65
N PHE A 71 -10.63 -11.57 12.62
CA PHE A 71 -11.31 -11.91 11.37
C PHE A 71 -11.54 -10.68 10.49
N ILE A 72 -11.94 -9.56 11.10
CA ILE A 72 -12.11 -8.29 10.37
C ILE A 72 -10.77 -7.82 9.80
N ARG A 73 -9.70 -7.83 10.61
CA ARG A 73 -8.36 -7.46 10.12
C ARG A 73 -7.90 -8.36 8.98
N GLN A 74 -8.09 -9.67 9.09
CA GLN A 74 -7.69 -10.62 8.05
C GLN A 74 -8.48 -10.38 6.76
N GLY A 75 -9.81 -10.23 6.84
CA GLY A 75 -10.63 -9.91 5.68
C GLY A 75 -10.19 -8.63 4.98
N ALA A 76 -9.90 -7.57 5.75
CA ALA A 76 -9.40 -6.31 5.20
C ALA A 76 -8.03 -6.48 4.52
N ASN A 77 -7.10 -7.19 5.16
CA ASN A 77 -5.76 -7.43 4.61
C ASN A 77 -5.79 -8.32 3.35
N PHE A 78 -6.68 -9.30 3.28
CA PHE A 78 -6.85 -10.10 2.06
C PHE A 78 -7.36 -9.25 0.90
N ALA A 79 -8.39 -8.43 1.13
CA ALA A 79 -8.91 -7.54 0.10
C ALA A 79 -7.85 -6.50 -0.38
N LEU A 80 -7.09 -5.91 0.54
CA LEU A 80 -5.97 -5.02 0.19
C LEU A 80 -4.87 -5.77 -0.59
N GLY A 81 -4.58 -7.02 -0.23
CA GLY A 81 -3.64 -7.87 -0.96
C GLY A 81 -4.09 -8.12 -2.41
N HIS A 82 -5.37 -8.42 -2.62
CA HIS A 82 -5.94 -8.58 -3.97
C HIS A 82 -5.88 -7.28 -4.77
N MET A 83 -6.15 -6.14 -4.15
CA MET A 83 -5.99 -4.82 -4.77
C MET A 83 -4.55 -4.60 -5.26
N VAL A 84 -3.56 -4.88 -4.40
CA VAL A 84 -2.13 -4.75 -4.72
C VAL A 84 -1.70 -5.66 -5.88
N GLN A 85 -2.25 -6.87 -5.95
CA GLN A 85 -1.90 -7.84 -6.98
C GLN A 85 -2.58 -7.58 -8.33
N SER A 86 -3.75 -6.95 -8.34
CA SER A 86 -4.65 -6.99 -9.51
C SER A 86 -4.88 -5.64 -10.18
N CYS A 87 -4.87 -4.53 -9.42
CA CYS A 87 -5.14 -3.19 -9.96
C CYS A 87 -3.86 -2.51 -10.46
N THR A 88 -4.00 -1.34 -11.11
CA THR A 88 -2.83 -0.62 -11.64
C THR A 88 -1.93 -0.16 -10.50
N PRO A 89 -0.65 -0.57 -10.45
CA PRO A 89 0.17 -0.36 -9.25
C PRO A 89 0.37 1.11 -8.86
N THR A 90 0.45 2.03 -9.83
CA THR A 90 0.56 3.47 -9.53
C THR A 90 -0.72 4.03 -8.92
N ARG A 91 -1.90 3.49 -9.26
CA ARG A 91 -3.20 3.86 -8.65
C ARG A 91 -3.29 3.32 -7.23
N VAL A 92 -2.91 2.06 -7.04
CA VAL A 92 -2.86 1.40 -5.73
C VAL A 92 -1.89 2.13 -4.79
N MET A 93 -0.68 2.45 -5.25
CA MET A 93 0.29 3.20 -4.46
C MET A 93 -0.33 4.51 -3.96
N ASN A 94 -0.96 5.29 -4.85
CA ASN A 94 -1.57 6.56 -4.47
C ASN A 94 -2.69 6.37 -3.45
N ALA A 95 -3.56 5.37 -3.64
CA ALA A 95 -4.63 5.05 -2.71
C ALA A 95 -4.10 4.69 -1.31
N LEU A 96 -3.03 3.88 -1.23
CA LEU A 96 -2.37 3.53 0.03
C LEU A 96 -1.73 4.76 0.69
N LEU A 97 -1.01 5.58 -0.07
CA LEU A 97 -0.34 6.76 0.47
C LEU A 97 -1.34 7.80 0.99
N VAL A 98 -2.38 8.10 0.23
CA VAL A 98 -3.46 9.03 0.61
C VAL A 98 -4.26 8.48 1.79
N GLY A 99 -4.57 7.18 1.78
CA GLY A 99 -5.39 6.55 2.80
C GLY A 99 -4.69 6.32 4.14
N GLY A 100 -3.36 6.17 4.14
CA GLY A 100 -2.71 5.58 5.30
C GLY A 100 -1.33 6.08 5.71
N LEU A 101 -0.53 6.72 4.83
CA LEU A 101 0.86 7.07 5.15
C LEU A 101 0.99 8.00 6.37
N SER A 102 0.09 8.97 6.51
CA SER A 102 0.10 9.97 7.59
C SER A 102 -1.10 9.83 8.53
N HIS A 103 -1.70 8.64 8.59
CA HIS A 103 -2.86 8.40 9.43
C HIS A 103 -2.51 8.43 10.93
N ARG A 104 -3.40 8.96 11.77
CA ARG A 104 -3.17 9.08 13.22
C ARG A 104 -3.00 7.73 13.93
N ASN A 105 -3.74 6.70 13.48
CA ASN A 105 -3.67 5.35 14.02
C ASN A 105 -2.42 4.60 13.48
N ALA A 106 -1.55 4.18 14.39
CA ALA A 106 -0.36 3.40 14.08
C ALA A 106 -0.64 2.11 13.29
N ALA A 107 -1.71 1.39 13.60
CA ALA A 107 -2.05 0.14 12.92
C ALA A 107 -2.41 0.37 11.44
N VAL A 108 -3.05 1.51 11.12
CA VAL A 108 -3.31 1.91 9.72
C VAL A 108 -1.99 2.18 8.99
N ARG A 109 -1.06 2.89 9.61
CA ARG A 109 0.26 3.17 9.01
C ARG A 109 1.06 1.88 8.81
N SER A 110 1.04 0.96 9.77
CA SER A 110 1.68 -0.36 9.66
C SER A 110 1.09 -1.19 8.52
N CYS A 111 -0.25 -1.25 8.41
CA CYS A 111 -0.92 -1.93 7.30
C CYS A 111 -0.56 -1.30 5.94
N THR A 112 -0.48 0.04 5.89
CA THR A 112 -0.03 0.77 4.70
C THR A 112 1.40 0.38 4.32
N ALA A 113 2.30 0.32 5.30
CA ALA A 113 3.69 -0.06 5.08
C ALA A 113 3.81 -1.50 4.54
N GLN A 114 3.06 -2.43 5.12
CA GLN A 114 3.01 -3.83 4.69
C GLN A 114 2.57 -3.96 3.22
N HIS A 115 1.47 -3.30 2.84
CA HIS A 115 0.96 -3.37 1.46
C HIS A 115 1.82 -2.57 0.48
N LEU A 116 2.52 -1.52 0.93
CA LEU A 116 3.51 -0.81 0.12
C LEU A 116 4.74 -1.67 -0.16
N GLU A 117 5.20 -2.48 0.81
CA GLU A 117 6.27 -3.45 0.61
C GLU A 117 5.88 -4.50 -0.45
N ARG A 118 4.68 -5.09 -0.30
CA ARG A 118 4.14 -6.04 -1.28
C ARG A 118 3.95 -5.42 -2.67
N LEU A 119 3.52 -4.17 -2.74
CA LEU A 119 3.41 -3.44 -4.00
C LEU A 119 4.79 -3.27 -4.66
N ALA A 120 5.83 -3.02 -3.87
CA ALA A 120 7.18 -2.88 -4.39
C ALA A 120 7.75 -4.20 -4.92
N GLU A 121 7.38 -5.33 -4.34
CA GLU A 121 7.65 -6.67 -4.88
C GLU A 121 6.93 -6.90 -6.22
N VAL A 122 5.63 -6.57 -6.30
CA VAL A 122 4.82 -6.73 -7.52
C VAL A 122 5.29 -5.83 -8.67
N MET A 123 5.63 -4.57 -8.38
CA MET A 123 6.10 -3.61 -9.39
C MET A 123 7.54 -3.85 -9.82
N GLY A 124 8.36 -4.38 -8.91
CA GLY A 124 9.80 -4.42 -9.03
C GLY A 124 10.48 -3.07 -8.75
N MET A 125 11.60 -3.10 -8.03
CA MET A 125 12.35 -1.88 -7.65
C MET A 125 12.85 -1.10 -8.87
N ALA A 126 13.27 -1.77 -9.94
CA ALA A 126 13.73 -1.10 -11.17
C ALA A 126 12.67 -0.15 -11.76
N ARG A 127 11.38 -0.52 -11.69
CA ARG A 127 10.29 0.33 -12.18
C ARG A 127 10.01 1.50 -11.25
N LEU A 128 9.97 1.23 -9.94
CA LEU A 128 9.77 2.25 -8.91
C LEU A 128 10.89 3.30 -8.90
N LEU A 129 12.11 2.87 -9.21
CA LEU A 129 13.32 3.70 -9.25
C LEU A 129 13.72 4.11 -10.67
N SER A 130 12.80 4.02 -11.64
CA SER A 130 13.06 4.39 -13.05
C SER A 130 13.30 5.89 -13.30
N GLY A 131 13.31 6.72 -12.26
CA GLY A 131 13.53 8.17 -12.37
C GLY A 131 12.31 8.96 -12.86
N LYS A 132 11.14 8.32 -13.05
CA LYS A 132 9.88 9.02 -13.34
C LYS A 132 9.51 9.89 -12.15
N LYS A 133 9.73 11.20 -12.32
CA LYS A 133 9.79 12.22 -11.25
C LYS A 133 8.64 12.15 -10.23
N ASP A 134 7.42 11.80 -10.64
CA ASP A 134 6.26 11.76 -9.72
C ASP A 134 6.07 10.40 -9.01
N LEU A 135 6.45 9.29 -9.65
CA LEU A 135 6.35 7.96 -9.05
C LEU A 135 7.46 7.74 -8.02
N THR A 136 8.70 7.96 -8.46
CA THR A 136 9.90 7.70 -7.64
C THR A 136 9.96 8.62 -6.42
N ASP A 137 9.59 9.90 -6.59
CA ASP A 137 9.57 10.88 -5.50
C ASP A 137 8.61 10.46 -4.38
N ARG A 138 7.33 10.25 -4.73
CA ARG A 138 6.30 9.86 -3.76
C ARG A 138 6.63 8.55 -3.06
N PHE A 139 7.19 7.59 -3.80
CA PHE A 139 7.62 6.32 -3.23
C PHE A 139 8.76 6.51 -2.21
N LEU A 140 9.82 7.23 -2.57
CA LEU A 140 10.96 7.46 -1.68
C LEU A 140 10.61 8.29 -0.44
N ILE A 141 9.75 9.32 -0.59
CA ILE A 141 9.21 10.08 0.54
C ILE A 141 8.40 9.17 1.48
N ALA A 142 7.58 8.26 0.93
CA ALA A 142 6.79 7.35 1.74
C ALA A 142 7.70 6.37 2.52
N VAL A 143 8.66 5.76 1.83
CA VAL A 143 9.62 4.83 2.44
C VAL A 143 10.45 5.52 3.52
N SER A 144 10.93 6.74 3.28
CA SER A 144 11.72 7.48 4.25
C SER A 144 10.94 7.76 5.53
N LYS A 145 9.66 8.15 5.41
CA LYS A 145 8.77 8.38 6.56
C LYS A 145 8.49 7.09 7.32
N LEU A 146 8.15 6.01 6.62
CA LEU A 146 7.85 4.72 7.23
C LEU A 146 9.06 4.14 7.96
N ALA A 147 10.26 4.25 7.40
CA ALA A 147 11.49 3.71 7.99
C ALA A 147 11.87 4.34 9.35
N VAL A 148 11.32 5.53 9.66
CA VAL A 148 11.47 6.23 10.95
C VAL A 148 10.17 6.37 11.73
N ASP A 149 9.07 5.69 11.32
CA ASP A 149 7.77 5.78 11.99
C ASP A 149 7.89 5.47 13.50
N PRO A 150 7.11 6.06 14.41
CA PRO A 150 7.13 5.65 15.81
C PRO A 150 6.61 4.22 16.06
N ALA A 151 5.79 3.65 15.19
CA ALA A 151 5.31 2.28 15.30
C ALA A 151 6.35 1.26 14.79
N GLN A 152 6.65 0.23 15.59
CA GLN A 152 7.67 -0.77 15.25
C GLN A 152 7.37 -1.51 13.95
N GLU A 153 6.14 -1.96 13.75
CA GLU A 153 5.72 -2.69 12.54
C GLU A 153 5.84 -1.82 11.27
N ALA A 154 5.37 -0.56 11.32
CA ALA A 154 5.53 0.36 10.20
C ALA A 154 7.03 0.59 9.86
N ARG A 155 7.88 0.78 10.89
CA ARG A 155 9.34 0.87 10.69
C ARG A 155 9.94 -0.38 10.10
N HIS A 156 9.49 -1.55 10.53
CA HIS A 156 10.02 -2.82 10.05
C HIS A 156 9.88 -2.90 8.53
N HIS A 157 8.65 -2.75 8.03
CA HIS A 157 8.35 -2.75 6.60
C HIS A 157 9.07 -1.61 5.86
N GLY A 158 9.01 -0.38 6.38
CA GLY A 158 9.70 0.77 5.77
C GLY A 158 11.21 0.55 5.64
N ARG A 159 11.85 -0.06 6.63
CA ARG A 159 13.29 -0.41 6.59
C ARG A 159 13.57 -1.58 5.67
N ASN A 160 12.69 -2.56 5.53
CA ASN A 160 12.85 -3.64 4.55
C ASN A 160 12.87 -3.07 3.13
N ILE A 161 11.89 -2.23 2.80
CA ILE A 161 11.83 -1.55 1.49
C ILE A 161 13.10 -0.71 1.28
N LEU A 162 13.50 0.10 2.27
CA LEU A 162 14.69 0.94 2.16
C LEU A 162 15.95 0.13 1.88
N ARG A 163 16.13 -1.03 2.53
CA ARG A 163 17.26 -1.92 2.27
C ARG A 163 17.28 -2.41 0.83
N ASN A 164 16.12 -2.81 0.29
CA ASN A 164 16.00 -3.27 -1.08
C ASN A 164 16.21 -2.15 -2.11
N VAL A 165 15.82 -0.92 -1.75
CA VAL A 165 16.00 0.26 -2.60
C VAL A 165 17.47 0.73 -2.61
N ALA A 166 18.18 0.56 -1.49
CA ALA A 166 19.57 0.99 -1.36
C ALA A 166 20.55 0.20 -2.24
N THR A 167 20.17 -0.99 -2.71
CA THR A 167 20.96 -1.82 -3.64
C THR A 167 21.00 -1.26 -5.07
N ASN A 168 20.18 -0.25 -5.37
CA ASN A 168 20.14 0.38 -6.68
C ASN A 168 21.30 1.38 -6.84
N GLY A 169 22.05 1.31 -7.94
CA GLY A 169 23.21 2.17 -8.17
C GLY A 169 22.91 3.68 -8.18
N ASP A 170 21.70 4.08 -8.58
CA ASP A 170 21.26 5.49 -8.58
C ASP A 170 20.64 5.92 -7.23
N PHE A 171 20.55 5.02 -6.25
CA PHE A 171 19.87 5.27 -4.99
C PHE A 171 20.36 6.53 -4.30
N ALA A 172 21.68 6.72 -4.15
CA ALA A 172 22.23 7.87 -3.44
C ALA A 172 21.75 9.20 -4.05
N LYS A 173 21.78 9.31 -5.38
CA LYS A 173 21.33 10.50 -6.11
C LYS A 173 19.83 10.75 -5.94
N MET A 174 19.02 9.70 -6.02
CA MET A 174 17.57 9.80 -5.85
C MET A 174 17.20 10.11 -4.40
N TRP A 175 17.87 9.48 -3.44
CA TRP A 175 17.69 9.69 -2.02
C TRP A 175 17.96 11.13 -1.62
N ASP A 176 19.09 11.69 -2.07
CA ASP A 176 19.42 13.09 -1.78
C ASP A 176 18.46 14.09 -2.40
N LYS A 177 17.86 13.73 -3.54
CA LYS A 177 16.90 14.57 -4.25
C LYS A 177 15.50 14.55 -3.64
N PHE A 178 15.03 13.37 -3.23
CA PHE A 178 13.60 13.16 -2.91
C PHE A 178 13.33 12.90 -1.42
N ALA A 179 14.25 12.26 -0.69
CA ALA A 179 14.02 11.99 0.72
C ALA A 179 14.10 13.30 1.55
N PRO A 180 13.12 13.56 2.44
CA PRO A 180 13.16 14.78 3.23
C PRO A 180 14.34 14.77 4.20
N ARG A 181 14.91 15.96 4.44
CA ARG A 181 16.18 16.13 5.15
C ARG A 181 16.20 15.48 6.53
N LYS A 182 15.11 15.64 7.29
CA LYS A 182 14.97 15.06 8.64
C LYS A 182 15.12 13.54 8.64
N GLU A 183 14.44 12.88 7.72
CA GLU A 183 14.49 11.43 7.55
C GLU A 183 15.87 10.99 7.05
N ARG A 184 16.50 11.73 6.13
CA ARG A 184 17.87 11.45 5.67
C ARG A 184 18.88 11.44 6.82
N GLU A 185 18.80 12.45 7.70
CA GLU A 185 19.68 12.55 8.87
C GLU A 185 19.45 11.37 9.82
N SER A 186 18.18 11.01 10.07
CA SER A 186 17.79 9.91 10.96
C SER A 186 18.15 8.52 10.43
N LEU A 187 18.22 8.35 9.10
CA LEU A 187 18.46 7.07 8.44
C LEU A 187 19.92 6.87 7.98
N ARG A 188 20.80 7.84 8.25
CA ARG A 188 22.21 7.79 7.82
C ARG A 188 22.92 6.50 8.23
N GLU A 189 22.78 6.11 9.49
CA GLU A 189 23.39 4.87 10.01
C GLU A 189 22.73 3.60 9.47
N VAL A 190 21.41 3.66 9.20
CA VAL A 190 20.68 2.52 8.63
C VAL A 190 21.21 2.26 7.22
N ILE A 191 21.35 3.31 6.41
CA ILE A 191 21.83 3.22 5.03
C ILE A 191 23.30 2.82 4.97
N SER A 192 24.16 3.37 5.83
CA SER A 192 25.59 3.02 5.84
C SER A 192 25.81 1.52 6.11
N LYS A 193 25.03 0.93 7.03
CA LYS A 193 25.08 -0.51 7.33
C LYS A 193 24.64 -1.38 6.15
N VAL A 194 23.76 -0.90 5.28
CA VAL A 194 23.34 -1.63 4.08
C VAL A 194 24.47 -1.66 3.06
N ASN A 195 25.05 -0.50 2.77
CA ASN A 195 26.12 -0.37 1.78
C ASN A 195 27.39 -1.14 2.19
N LEU A 196 27.66 -1.28 3.49
CA LEU A 196 28.77 -2.09 4.00
C LEU A 196 28.55 -3.59 3.79
N LYS A 197 27.32 -4.08 3.88
CA LYS A 197 27.00 -5.51 3.67
C LYS A 197 27.19 -5.92 2.21
N GLU A 198 26.87 -5.05 1.26
CA GLU A 198 27.07 -5.34 -0.17
C GLU A 198 28.54 -5.37 -0.58
N ARG A 199 29.42 -4.64 0.10
CA ARG A 199 30.87 -4.65 -0.20
C ARG A 199 31.60 -5.90 0.30
N ASN A 200 30.96 -6.69 1.15
CA ASN A 200 31.54 -7.86 1.80
C ASN A 200 30.97 -9.19 1.26
N ILE A 201 30.26 -9.14 0.14
CA ILE A 201 29.73 -10.29 -0.62
C ILE A 201 30.35 -10.22 -2.01
#